data_AF-A0A523V318-F1
#
_entry.id   AF-A0A523V318-F1
#
_cell.length_a   1.000
_cell.length_b   1.000
_cell.length_c   1.000
_cell.angle_alpha   90.00
_cell.angle_beta   90.00
_cell.angle_gamma   90.00
#
_symmetry.space_group_name_H-M   'P 1'
#
loop_
_entity.id
_entity.type
_entity.pdbx_description
1 polymer ?
#
loop_
_entity_poly.entity_id
_entity_poly.type
_entity_poly.pdbx_seq_one_letter_code
_entity_poly.pdbx_strand_id
1 'polypeptide(L)'
;CREYRLRPPVFSRWREEFLERAPEIFATERSRGDEQERITGLEQMVGRLTMQLEVAKKRLERPDLSLERQREMIDMLAQEYPLTVACEVLGVPRSSYYYQPVKSPDETKLKGAIKKTAAEWPTYGYRRITEQLRRGEWVVNHQRVQRLMGLQAQIKRKQRRTTNSKHGFPRYPNTTTAFYKTVPLTDNGGNTKPLEG
;
A
#
# COMPACT_ATOMS: atom_id res chain seq x y z
N CYS A 1 -9.12 49.50 54.18
CA CYS A 1 -7.89 49.73 53.36
C CYS A 1 -6.56 49.63 54.11
N ARG A 2 -6.45 50.00 55.41
CA ARG A 2 -5.19 49.86 56.17
C ARG A 2 -4.82 48.40 56.52
N GLU A 3 -5.81 47.51 56.57
CA GLU A 3 -5.67 46.10 56.96
C GLU A 3 -4.94 45.24 55.91
N TYR A 4 -5.00 45.63 54.63
CA TYR A 4 -4.41 44.87 53.51
C TYR A 4 -3.18 45.55 52.85
N ARG A 5 -2.65 46.64 53.43
CA ARG A 5 -1.52 47.42 52.88
C ARG A 5 -1.65 47.82 51.39
N LEU A 6 -2.87 47.97 50.87
CA LEU A 6 -3.10 48.40 49.50
C LEU A 6 -2.84 49.91 49.37
N ARG A 7 -2.02 50.31 48.40
CA ARG A 7 -1.76 51.73 48.11
C ARG A 7 -3.05 52.39 47.60
N PRO A 8 -3.43 53.59 48.10
CA PRO A 8 -4.67 54.27 47.71
C PRO A 8 -4.95 54.36 46.21
N PRO A 9 -3.97 54.66 45.32
CA PRO A 9 -4.23 54.75 43.88
C PRO A 9 -4.54 53.40 43.21
N VAL A 10 -4.03 52.28 43.75
CA VAL A 10 -4.34 50.94 43.22
C VAL A 10 -5.79 50.60 43.51
N PHE A 11 -6.27 50.91 44.71
CA PHE A 11 -7.66 50.70 45.09
C PHE A 11 -8.62 51.56 44.25
N SER A 12 -8.28 52.84 44.03
CA SER A 12 -9.09 53.72 43.18
C SER A 12 -9.20 53.22 41.74
N ARG A 13 -8.07 52.81 41.15
CA ARG A 13 -8.03 52.24 39.80
C ARG A 13 -8.84 50.94 39.70
N TRP A 14 -8.69 50.04 40.67
CA TRP A 14 -9.49 48.81 40.72
C TRP A 14 -10.99 49.08 40.87
N ARG A 15 -11.36 50.11 41.65
CA ARG A 15 -12.75 50.50 41.83
C ARG A 15 -13.34 51.05 40.53
N GLU A 16 -12.60 51.89 39.80
CA GLU A 16 -13.02 52.39 38.49
C GLU A 16 -13.17 51.24 37.49
N GLU A 17 -12.16 50.37 37.38
CA GLU A 17 -12.18 49.21 36.47
C GLU A 17 -13.31 48.23 36.82
N PHE A 18 -13.60 48.04 38.12
CA PHE A 18 -14.73 47.25 38.57
C PHE A 18 -16.07 47.90 38.24
N LEU A 19 -16.24 49.21 38.48
CA LEU A 19 -17.50 49.90 38.17
C LEU A 19 -17.77 49.96 36.66
N GLU A 20 -16.73 50.04 35.84
CA GLU A 20 -16.82 49.99 34.38
C GLU A 20 -17.23 48.59 33.87
N ARG A 21 -16.66 47.52 34.44
CA ARG A 21 -16.95 46.12 34.05
C ARG A 21 -18.09 45.44 34.81
N ALA A 22 -18.54 46.01 35.92
CA ALA A 22 -19.63 45.46 36.73
C ALA A 22 -20.92 45.21 35.92
N PRO A 23 -21.34 46.07 34.98
CA PRO A 23 -22.52 45.81 34.16
C PRO A 23 -22.39 44.56 33.26
N GLU A 24 -21.17 44.21 32.82
CA GLU A 24 -20.91 43.02 32.02
C GLU A 24 -20.87 41.75 32.89
N ILE A 25 -20.23 41.83 34.06
CA ILE A 25 -20.10 40.70 34.99
C ILE A 25 -21.46 40.36 35.64
N PHE A 26 -22.25 41.39 35.93
CA PHE A 26 -23.59 41.29 36.51
C PHE A 26 -24.70 41.52 35.48
N ALA A 27 -24.40 41.39 34.19
CA ALA A 27 -25.42 41.42 33.14
C ALA A 27 -26.57 40.48 33.54
N THR A 28 -27.78 40.99 33.49
CA THR A 28 -29.00 40.36 34.02
C THR A 28 -29.15 38.92 33.53
N GLU A 29 -29.67 38.01 34.36
CA GLU A 29 -29.83 36.58 34.04
C GLU A 29 -30.45 36.32 32.65
N ARG A 30 -31.35 37.20 32.18
CA ARG A 30 -31.94 37.17 30.83
C ARG A 30 -30.90 37.22 29.70
N SER A 31 -29.92 38.12 29.78
CA SER A 31 -28.88 38.26 28.74
C SER A 31 -27.97 37.03 28.69
N ARG A 32 -27.72 36.39 29.84
CA ARG A 32 -27.01 35.10 29.91
C ARG A 32 -27.85 33.96 29.32
N GLY A 33 -29.16 33.98 29.54
CA GLY A 33 -30.11 33.04 28.94
C GLY A 33 -30.11 33.12 27.41
N ASP A 34 -30.24 34.32 26.84
CA ASP A 34 -30.27 34.54 25.39
C ASP A 34 -28.94 34.12 24.72
N GLU A 35 -27.80 34.40 25.36
CA GLU A 35 -26.49 33.94 24.90
C GLU A 35 -26.37 32.41 24.96
N GLN A 36 -26.86 31.79 26.04
CA GLN A 36 -26.84 30.34 26.19
C GLN A 36 -27.78 29.64 25.19
N GLU A 37 -28.95 30.21 24.92
CA GLU A 37 -29.87 29.74 23.86
C GLU A 37 -29.21 29.85 22.48
N ARG A 38 -28.49 30.94 22.20
CA ARG A 38 -27.74 31.09 20.96
C ARG A 38 -26.63 30.05 20.85
N ILE A 39 -25.88 29.79 21.93
CA ILE A 39 -24.83 28.78 21.97
C ILE A 39 -25.42 27.39 21.70
N THR A 40 -26.48 27.01 22.41
CA THR A 40 -27.13 25.69 22.20
C THR A 40 -27.67 25.55 20.78
N GLY A 41 -28.25 26.61 20.21
CA GLY A 41 -28.70 26.61 18.82
C GLY A 41 -27.54 26.42 17.82
N LEU A 42 -26.41 27.09 18.05
CA LEU A 42 -25.20 26.91 17.24
C LEU A 42 -24.61 25.51 17.39
N GLU A 43 -24.54 24.97 18.60
CA GLU A 43 -24.08 23.61 18.88
C GLU A 43 -24.94 22.56 18.17
N GLN A 44 -26.27 22.71 18.21
CA GLN A 44 -27.20 21.85 17.47
C GLN A 44 -26.98 21.94 15.96
N MET A 45 -26.76 23.14 15.44
CA MET A 45 -26.54 23.37 14.01
C MET A 45 -25.22 22.75 13.55
N VAL A 46 -24.15 22.92 14.34
CA VAL A 46 -22.86 22.26 14.10
C VAL A 46 -23.05 20.75 14.11
N GLY A 47 -23.74 20.19 15.12
CA GLY A 47 -24.02 18.75 15.19
C GLY A 47 -24.81 18.22 13.99
N ARG A 48 -25.77 18.99 13.48
CA ARG A 48 -26.52 18.62 12.26
C ARG A 48 -25.64 18.66 11.02
N LEU A 49 -24.85 19.71 10.84
CA LEU A 49 -23.97 19.89 9.68
C LEU A 49 -22.86 18.85 9.66
N THR A 50 -22.27 18.51 10.81
CA THR A 50 -21.26 17.44 10.91
C THR A 50 -21.83 16.09 10.50
N MET A 51 -23.04 15.74 10.96
CA MET A 51 -23.71 14.52 10.55
C MET A 51 -24.01 14.48 9.03
N GLN A 52 -24.45 15.61 8.46
CA GLN A 52 -24.68 15.71 7.01
C GLN A 52 -23.39 15.52 6.21
N LEU A 53 -22.29 16.13 6.64
CA LEU A 53 -20.98 15.96 6.02
C LEU A 53 -20.49 14.51 6.12
N GLU A 54 -20.68 13.84 7.25
CA GLU A 54 -20.27 12.45 7.43
C GLU A 54 -21.06 11.50 6.50
N VAL A 55 -22.37 11.70 6.37
CA VAL A 55 -23.21 10.93 5.43
C VAL A 55 -22.77 11.17 3.98
N ALA A 56 -22.49 12.42 3.61
CA ALA A 56 -22.02 12.76 2.28
C ALA A 56 -20.65 12.14 1.99
N LYS A 57 -19.71 12.23 2.93
CA LYS A 57 -18.38 11.63 2.84
C LYS A 57 -18.45 10.11 2.69
N LYS A 58 -19.28 9.44 3.48
CA LYS A 58 -19.49 7.98 3.39
C LYS A 58 -20.08 7.53 2.04
N ARG A 59 -20.88 8.36 1.39
CA ARG A 59 -21.35 8.09 0.01
C ARG A 59 -20.23 8.22 -1.02
N LEU A 60 -19.29 9.13 -0.78
CA LEU A 60 -18.18 9.43 -1.68
C LEU A 60 -17.02 8.44 -1.55
N GLU A 61 -16.75 7.95 -0.34
CA GLU A 61 -15.75 6.92 -0.04
C GLU A 61 -16.12 5.53 -0.57
N ARG A 62 -17.20 5.42 -1.36
CA ARG A 62 -17.55 4.18 -2.03
C ARG A 62 -16.36 3.70 -2.90
N PRO A 63 -15.91 2.45 -2.74
CA PRO A 63 -14.69 1.92 -3.38
C PRO A 63 -14.78 1.83 -4.92
N ASP A 64 -15.94 2.16 -5.47
CA ASP A 64 -16.29 2.14 -6.88
C ASP A 64 -15.83 3.38 -7.67
N LEU A 65 -15.40 4.47 -7.01
CA LEU A 65 -14.83 5.62 -7.72
C LEU A 65 -13.33 5.41 -8.00
N SER A 66 -12.97 5.30 -9.29
CA SER A 66 -11.57 5.36 -9.76
C SER A 66 -10.88 6.64 -9.28
N LEU A 67 -9.58 6.55 -8.94
CA LEU A 67 -8.74 7.69 -8.59
C LEU A 67 -8.79 8.82 -9.64
N GLU A 68 -8.98 8.48 -10.91
CA GLU A 68 -9.14 9.46 -11.99
C GLU A 68 -10.40 10.31 -11.80
N ARG A 69 -11.54 9.68 -11.46
CA ARG A 69 -12.80 10.39 -11.25
C ARG A 69 -12.78 11.24 -9.98
N GLN A 70 -12.06 10.78 -8.95
CA GLN A 70 -11.82 11.59 -7.75
C GLN A 70 -11.00 12.84 -8.08
N ARG A 71 -9.99 12.75 -8.96
CA ARG A 71 -9.22 13.92 -9.41
C ARG A 71 -10.07 14.90 -10.20
N GLU A 72 -10.92 14.42 -11.11
CA GLU A 72 -11.85 15.28 -11.85
C GLU A 72 -12.78 16.05 -10.90
N MET A 73 -13.31 15.40 -9.86
CA MET A 73 -14.11 16.07 -8.84
C MET A 73 -13.31 17.10 -8.04
N ILE A 74 -12.06 16.79 -7.68
CA ILE A 74 -11.15 17.75 -7.03
C ILE A 74 -10.93 18.96 -7.95
N ASP A 75 -10.71 18.75 -9.25
CA ASP A 75 -10.48 19.82 -10.22
C ASP A 75 -11.69 20.73 -10.38
N MET A 76 -12.91 20.16 -10.38
CA MET A 76 -14.15 20.96 -10.37
C MET A 76 -14.27 21.80 -9.09
N LEU A 77 -14.04 21.20 -7.93
CA LEU A 77 -14.13 21.91 -6.64
C LEU A 77 -13.03 22.96 -6.47
N ALA A 78 -11.85 22.73 -7.05
CA ALA A 78 -10.71 23.65 -6.98
C ALA A 78 -10.96 24.98 -7.72
N GLN A 79 -12.02 25.08 -8.53
CA GLN A 79 -12.42 26.35 -9.17
C GLN A 79 -13.02 27.34 -8.17
N GLU A 80 -13.72 26.83 -7.14
CA GLU A 80 -14.44 27.65 -6.16
C GLU A 80 -13.80 27.61 -4.76
N TYR A 81 -13.05 26.54 -4.44
CA TYR A 81 -12.49 26.30 -3.12
C TYR A 81 -11.00 26.01 -3.18
N PRO A 82 -10.24 26.27 -2.10
CA PRO A 82 -8.85 25.84 -2.02
C PRO A 82 -8.71 24.32 -2.16
N LEU A 83 -7.72 23.87 -2.93
CA LEU A 83 -7.43 22.45 -3.18
C LEU A 83 -7.37 21.62 -1.89
N THR A 84 -6.84 22.20 -0.81
CA THR A 84 -6.75 21.54 0.50
C THR A 84 -8.12 21.12 1.02
N VAL A 85 -9.11 22.03 0.96
CA VAL A 85 -10.48 21.79 1.40
C VAL A 85 -11.16 20.76 0.49
N ALA A 86 -10.97 20.87 -0.82
CA ALA A 86 -11.52 19.90 -1.78
C ALA A 86 -11.00 18.48 -1.51
N CYS A 87 -9.69 18.31 -1.28
CA CYS A 87 -9.11 17.01 -0.93
C CYS A 87 -9.64 16.46 0.40
N GLU A 88 -9.79 17.30 1.43
CA GLU A 88 -10.29 16.90 2.76
C GLU A 88 -11.75 16.42 2.70
N VAL A 89 -12.61 17.15 1.98
CA VAL A 89 -14.03 16.80 1.80
C VAL A 89 -14.18 15.47 1.07
N LEU A 90 -13.35 15.23 0.05
CA LEU A 90 -13.39 14.00 -0.75
C LEU A 90 -12.66 12.82 -0.08
N GLY A 91 -11.97 13.04 1.05
CA GLY A 91 -11.20 11.99 1.74
C GLY A 91 -9.95 11.53 0.98
N VAL A 92 -9.46 12.32 0.02
CA VAL A 92 -8.33 11.96 -0.84
C VAL A 92 -7.05 12.62 -0.31
N PRO A 93 -5.97 11.87 -0.04
CA PRO A 93 -4.69 12.46 0.31
C PRO A 93 -4.17 13.39 -0.80
N ARG A 94 -3.63 14.56 -0.44
CA ARG A 94 -3.05 15.51 -1.41
C ARG A 94 -1.94 14.87 -2.27
N SER A 95 -1.18 13.95 -1.70
CA SER A 95 -0.18 13.16 -2.43
C SER A 95 -0.80 12.37 -3.58
N SER A 96 -1.98 11.79 -3.38
CA SER A 96 -2.71 11.06 -4.42
C SER A 96 -3.19 11.97 -5.56
N TYR A 97 -3.50 13.24 -5.28
CA TYR A 97 -3.82 14.22 -6.31
C TYR A 97 -2.58 14.59 -7.14
N TYR A 98 -1.49 14.98 -6.47
CA TYR A 98 -0.25 15.38 -7.15
C TYR A 98 0.52 14.23 -7.79
N TYR A 99 0.24 12.98 -7.40
CA TYR A 99 0.95 11.82 -7.91
C TYR A 99 0.74 11.67 -9.42
N GLN A 100 1.78 11.97 -10.20
CA GLN A 100 1.82 11.63 -11.61
C GLN A 100 2.63 10.35 -11.77
N PRO A 101 2.05 9.26 -12.29
CA PRO A 101 2.79 8.04 -12.52
C PRO A 101 3.86 8.32 -13.58
N VAL A 102 5.13 8.26 -13.18
CA VAL A 102 6.26 8.42 -14.09
C VAL A 102 6.31 7.19 -14.99
N LYS A 103 5.72 7.29 -16.18
CA LYS A 103 5.86 6.27 -17.22
C LYS A 103 7.20 6.48 -17.90
N SER A 104 8.25 5.80 -17.46
CA SER A 104 9.51 5.86 -18.20
C SER A 104 9.31 5.26 -19.60
N PRO A 105 9.69 5.96 -20.68
CA PRO A 105 9.51 5.47 -22.04
C PRO A 105 10.27 4.15 -22.28
N ASP A 106 11.36 3.94 -21.54
CA ASP A 106 12.13 2.70 -21.61
C ASP A 106 11.39 1.52 -20.95
N GLU A 107 10.63 1.77 -19.90
CA GLU A 107 9.82 0.71 -19.26
C GLU A 107 8.63 0.32 -20.13
N THR A 108 7.99 1.25 -20.84
CA THR A 108 6.90 0.91 -21.75
C THR A 108 7.42 0.11 -22.95
N LYS A 109 8.55 0.52 -23.54
CA LYS A 109 9.22 -0.25 -24.61
C LYS A 109 9.65 -1.64 -24.13
N LEU A 110 10.26 -1.74 -22.94
CA LEU A 110 10.65 -3.02 -22.35
C LEU A 110 9.45 -3.92 -22.04
N LYS A 111 8.35 -3.39 -21.51
CA LYS A 111 7.09 -4.14 -21.31
C LYS A 111 6.55 -4.66 -22.65
N GLY A 112 6.61 -3.84 -23.71
CA GLY A 112 6.23 -4.24 -25.06
C GLY A 112 7.08 -5.39 -25.59
N ALA A 113 8.40 -5.30 -25.47
CA ALA A 113 9.35 -6.34 -25.87
C ALA A 113 9.11 -7.65 -25.09
N ILE A 114 8.94 -7.58 -23.77
CA ILE A 114 8.61 -8.74 -22.93
C ILE A 114 7.31 -9.42 -23.40
N LYS A 115 6.26 -8.63 -23.66
CA LYS A 115 4.98 -9.18 -24.15
C LYS A 115 5.13 -9.84 -25.51
N LYS A 116 5.88 -9.26 -26.43
CA LYS A 116 6.14 -9.84 -27.76
C LYS A 116 6.87 -11.18 -27.64
N THR A 117 7.97 -11.23 -26.89
CA THR A 117 8.74 -12.47 -26.69
C THR A 117 7.94 -13.53 -25.95
N ALA A 118 7.13 -13.14 -24.96
CA ALA A 118 6.25 -14.07 -24.23
C ALA A 118 5.11 -14.62 -25.10
N ALA A 119 4.59 -13.83 -26.04
CA ALA A 119 3.58 -14.28 -27.00
C ALA A 119 4.16 -15.28 -28.02
N GLU A 120 5.40 -15.05 -28.47
CA GLU A 120 6.11 -15.95 -29.37
C GLU A 120 6.51 -17.27 -28.69
N TRP A 121 6.87 -17.22 -27.40
CA TRP A 121 7.29 -18.38 -26.61
C TRP A 121 6.49 -18.52 -25.30
N PRO A 122 5.22 -18.98 -25.33
CA PRO A 122 4.33 -18.98 -24.16
C PRO A 122 4.82 -19.82 -22.96
N THR A 123 5.68 -20.81 -23.20
CA THR A 123 6.25 -21.67 -22.13
C THR A 123 7.44 -21.03 -21.42
N TYR A 124 7.96 -19.90 -21.90
CA TYR A 124 9.16 -19.29 -21.34
C TYR A 124 8.83 -18.50 -20.08
N GLY A 125 9.58 -18.79 -19.00
CA GLY A 125 9.58 -17.96 -17.80
C GLY A 125 10.54 -16.76 -17.92
N TYR A 126 10.47 -15.85 -16.95
CA TYR A 126 11.25 -14.60 -16.94
C TYR A 126 12.75 -14.78 -17.20
N ARG A 127 13.37 -15.89 -16.73
CA ARG A 127 14.80 -16.19 -16.97
C ARG A 127 15.10 -16.40 -18.45
N ARG A 128 14.31 -17.23 -19.14
CA ARG A 128 14.49 -17.49 -20.58
C ARG A 128 14.13 -16.28 -21.44
N ILE A 129 13.10 -15.53 -21.03
CA ILE A 129 12.74 -14.27 -21.69
C ILE A 129 13.87 -13.24 -21.53
N THR A 130 14.51 -13.15 -20.36
CA THR A 130 15.65 -12.23 -20.15
C THR A 130 16.80 -12.55 -21.11
N GLU A 131 17.15 -13.84 -21.28
CA GLU A 131 18.19 -14.24 -22.23
C GLU A 131 17.80 -13.94 -23.68
N GLN A 132 16.54 -14.12 -24.06
CA GLN A 132 16.08 -13.74 -25.40
C GLN A 132 16.11 -12.22 -25.63
N LEU A 133 15.76 -11.42 -24.62
CA LEU A 133 15.87 -9.97 -24.70
C LEU A 133 17.33 -9.53 -24.87
N ARG A 134 18.26 -10.16 -24.15
CA ARG A 134 19.70 -9.87 -24.27
C ARG A 134 20.26 -10.20 -25.65
N ARG A 135 19.74 -11.24 -26.31
CA ARG A 135 20.07 -11.57 -27.71
C ARG A 135 19.58 -10.51 -28.69
N GLY A 136 18.49 -9.82 -28.37
CA GLY A 136 17.97 -8.67 -29.12
C GLY A 136 18.54 -7.33 -28.65
N GLU A 137 19.77 -7.31 -28.13
CA GLU A 137 20.51 -6.10 -27.69
C GLU A 137 19.94 -5.35 -26.47
N TRP A 138 19.04 -5.96 -25.69
CA TRP A 138 18.54 -5.33 -24.46
C TRP A 138 19.49 -5.55 -23.27
N VAL A 139 19.99 -4.46 -22.69
CA VAL A 139 20.75 -4.51 -21.41
C VAL A 139 19.78 -4.47 -20.23
N VAL A 140 19.27 -5.64 -19.85
CA VAL A 140 18.29 -5.77 -18.75
C VAL A 140 18.68 -6.81 -17.70
N ASN A 141 18.36 -6.49 -16.44
CA ASN A 141 18.49 -7.41 -15.31
C ASN A 141 17.27 -8.34 -15.25
N HIS A 142 17.49 -9.64 -15.01
CA HIS A 142 16.45 -10.65 -14.84
C HIS A 142 15.44 -10.29 -13.73
N GLN A 143 15.86 -9.61 -12.66
CA GLN A 143 14.97 -9.14 -11.61
C GLN A 143 14.00 -8.05 -12.10
N ARG A 144 14.44 -7.20 -13.04
CA ARG A 144 13.60 -6.17 -13.67
C ARG A 144 12.56 -6.83 -14.56
N VAL A 145 12.95 -7.80 -15.39
CA VAL A 145 12.04 -8.57 -16.24
C VAL A 145 11.02 -9.34 -15.40
N GLN A 146 11.46 -9.97 -14.30
CA GLN A 146 10.57 -10.67 -13.37
C GLN A 146 9.49 -9.76 -12.79
N ARG A 147 9.87 -8.56 -12.31
CA ARG A 147 8.92 -7.57 -11.79
C ARG A 147 7.91 -7.13 -12.86
N LEU A 148 8.39 -6.85 -14.07
CA LEU A 148 7.54 -6.36 -15.17
C LEU A 148 6.59 -7.42 -15.73
N MET A 149 6.97 -8.70 -15.68
CA MET A 149 6.11 -9.81 -16.11
C MET A 149 4.99 -10.10 -15.10
N GLY A 150 4.97 -9.44 -13.94
CA GLY A 150 3.94 -9.67 -12.91
C GLY A 150 3.96 -11.08 -12.32
N LEU A 151 5.00 -11.87 -12.59
CA LEU A 151 5.18 -13.21 -12.05
C LEU A 151 5.64 -13.11 -10.59
N GLN A 152 4.70 -12.78 -9.69
CA GLN A 152 4.69 -13.48 -8.41
C GLN A 152 4.48 -14.94 -8.79
N ALA A 153 5.55 -15.73 -8.66
CA ALA A 153 5.61 -17.07 -9.19
C ALA A 153 4.35 -17.85 -8.78
N GLN A 154 3.58 -18.36 -9.76
CA GLN A 154 2.69 -19.48 -9.52
C GLN A 154 3.59 -20.60 -8.99
N ILE A 155 3.66 -20.73 -7.66
CA ILE A 155 4.49 -21.73 -7.00
C ILE A 155 3.94 -23.08 -7.49
N LYS A 156 4.68 -23.77 -8.35
CA LYS A 156 4.33 -25.14 -8.75
C LYS A 156 4.13 -25.93 -7.45
N ARG A 157 2.95 -26.53 -7.28
CA ARG A 157 2.66 -27.41 -6.13
C ARG A 157 3.81 -28.42 -6.03
N LYS A 158 4.50 -28.43 -4.88
CA LYS A 158 5.47 -29.49 -4.58
C LYS A 158 4.74 -30.82 -4.66
N GLN A 159 5.09 -31.67 -5.62
CA GLN A 159 4.57 -33.02 -5.66
C GLN A 159 5.21 -33.82 -4.53
N ARG A 160 4.37 -34.46 -3.70
CA ARG A 160 4.82 -35.36 -2.65
C ARG A 160 5.31 -36.63 -3.32
N ARG A 161 6.57 -37.01 -3.09
CA ARG A 161 7.13 -38.28 -3.55
C ARG A 161 6.33 -39.40 -2.87
N THR A 162 5.46 -40.09 -3.62
CA THR A 162 4.60 -41.17 -3.11
C THR A 162 5.38 -42.46 -2.84
N THR A 163 6.55 -42.63 -3.46
CA THR A 163 7.43 -43.78 -3.25
C THR A 163 8.42 -43.52 -2.12
N ASN A 164 8.18 -44.12 -0.95
CA ASN A 164 9.19 -44.21 0.10
C ASN A 164 10.14 -45.38 -0.19
N SER A 165 11.27 -45.13 -0.85
CA SER A 165 12.28 -46.17 -1.10
C SER A 165 13.02 -46.63 0.17
N LYS A 166 12.85 -45.95 1.30
CA LYS A 166 13.38 -46.33 2.63
C LYS A 166 12.29 -47.04 3.43
N HIS A 167 11.81 -48.17 2.91
CA HIS A 167 10.91 -49.06 3.63
C HIS A 167 11.64 -50.37 3.96
N GLY A 168 11.21 -51.05 5.02
CA GLY A 168 11.73 -52.36 5.41
C GLY A 168 11.17 -53.52 4.59
N PHE A 169 10.24 -53.28 3.65
CA PHE A 169 9.70 -54.37 2.84
C PHE A 169 10.79 -55.06 1.99
N PRO A 170 10.70 -56.40 1.82
CA PRO A 170 11.66 -57.15 1.03
C PRO A 170 11.80 -56.56 -0.37
N ARG A 171 13.01 -56.16 -0.73
CA ARG A 171 13.34 -55.80 -2.10
C ARG A 171 13.56 -57.11 -2.85
N TYR A 172 12.69 -57.41 -3.80
CA TYR A 172 12.90 -58.58 -4.65
C TYR A 172 14.27 -58.47 -5.34
N PRO A 173 15.05 -59.56 -5.35
CA PRO A 173 16.35 -59.55 -6.00
C PRO A 173 16.17 -59.19 -7.46
N ASN A 174 17.01 -58.26 -7.91
CA ASN A 174 17.12 -57.90 -9.31
C ASN A 174 17.49 -59.16 -10.12
N THR A 175 16.52 -59.74 -10.82
CA THR A 175 16.69 -60.92 -11.68
C THR A 175 17.35 -60.58 -13.01
N THR A 176 17.42 -59.30 -13.37
CA THR A 176 18.12 -58.82 -14.57
C THR A 176 19.65 -58.82 -14.42
N THR A 177 20.19 -58.93 -13.20
CA THR A 177 21.64 -59.02 -12.93
C THR A 177 22.29 -60.24 -13.55
N ALA A 178 21.53 -61.33 -13.68
CA ALA A 178 22.01 -62.55 -14.32
C ALA A 178 22.29 -62.34 -15.83
N PHE A 179 21.61 -61.39 -16.48
CA PHE A 179 21.70 -61.21 -17.93
C PHE A 179 22.84 -60.31 -18.39
N TYR A 180 23.38 -59.42 -17.54
CA TYR A 180 24.46 -58.50 -17.94
C TYR A 180 25.85 -58.87 -17.42
N LYS A 181 26.00 -59.97 -16.68
CA LYS A 181 27.30 -60.41 -16.13
C LYS A 181 28.27 -61.03 -17.14
N THR A 182 27.91 -61.16 -18.41
CA THR A 182 28.76 -61.79 -19.45
C THR A 182 29.34 -60.82 -20.48
N VAL A 183 29.30 -59.50 -20.24
CA VAL A 183 30.08 -58.56 -21.04
C VAL A 183 31.25 -58.07 -20.19
N PRO A 184 32.48 -58.61 -20.36
CA PRO A 184 33.64 -58.03 -19.71
C PRO A 184 33.80 -56.59 -20.21
N LEU A 185 33.76 -55.64 -19.28
CA LEU A 185 34.18 -54.27 -19.56
C LEU A 185 35.67 -54.34 -19.89
N THR A 186 36.01 -54.23 -21.17
CA THR A 186 37.40 -54.05 -21.59
C THR A 186 37.77 -52.60 -21.30
N ASP A 187 38.54 -52.40 -20.23
CA ASP A 187 39.37 -51.20 -20.08
C ASP A 187 40.49 -51.28 -21.13
N ASN A 188 40.64 -50.20 -21.92
CA ASN A 188 41.75 -50.00 -22.85
C ASN A 188 43.06 -49.78 -22.09
N GLY A 189 43.55 -50.83 -21.43
CA GLY A 189 44.75 -50.77 -20.60
C GLY A 189 44.92 -52.07 -19.83
N GLY A 190 45.38 -53.13 -20.52
CA GLY A 190 45.49 -54.49 -20.00
C GLY A 190 46.23 -54.62 -18.67
N ASN A 191 45.50 -54.58 -17.55
CA ASN A 191 45.99 -55.04 -16.27
C ASN A 191 44.85 -55.65 -15.43
N THR A 192 44.79 -56.98 -15.40
CA THR A 192 43.86 -57.74 -14.56
C THR A 192 44.45 -57.92 -13.16
N LYS A 193 43.88 -57.26 -12.14
CA LYS A 193 44.05 -57.69 -10.75
C LYS A 193 42.87 -58.58 -10.34
N PRO A 194 43.11 -59.75 -9.72
CA PRO A 194 42.04 -60.51 -9.08
C PRO A 194 41.62 -59.79 -7.80
N LEU A 195 40.31 -59.67 -7.58
CA LEU A 195 39.74 -59.33 -6.29
C LEU A 195 39.59 -60.64 -5.52
N GLU A 196 40.47 -60.88 -4.55
CA GLU A 196 40.27 -61.91 -3.53
C GLU A 196 39.27 -61.44 -2.46
N GLY A 197 38.45 -62.39 -2.00
CA GLY A 197 37.93 -62.49 -0.63
C GLY A 197 36.83 -61.54 -0.21
#